data_AF-A0A2E2TEV2-F1
#
_entry.id   AF-A0A2E2TEV2-F1
#
_cell.length_a   1.000
_cell.length_b   1.000
_cell.length_c   1.000
_cell.angle_alpha   90.00
_cell.angle_beta   90.00
_cell.angle_gamma   90.00
#
_symmetry.space_group_name_H-M   'P 1'
#
loop_
_entity.id
_entity.type
_entity.pdbx_description
1 polymer ?
#
loop_
_entity_poly.entity_id
_entity_poly.type
_entity_poly.pdbx_seq_one_letter_code
_entity_poly.pdbx_strand_id
1 'polypeptide(L)'
;MKKAIETLLIASAVLILSSFSSEKTTSFIGTYGVCDDDPSQIQLILNEDNTFTYQDFSNPHAPVDVKGNWEIKNSHLLLTDHNALRSFHSKWKLSKKGKMIKSRNGMAFYTLRKK
;
A
#
# COMPACT_ATOMS: atom_id res chain seq x y z
N MET A 1 -13.94 4.62 50.75
CA MET A 1 -14.61 5.38 49.67
C MET A 1 -13.62 5.99 48.67
N LYS A 2 -12.63 6.80 49.09
CA LYS A 2 -11.60 7.37 48.17
C LYS A 2 -10.86 6.32 47.31
N LYS A 3 -10.38 5.23 47.92
CA LYS A 3 -9.72 4.12 47.21
C LYS A 3 -10.61 3.44 46.16
N ALA A 4 -11.91 3.37 46.40
CA ALA A 4 -12.87 2.76 45.46
C ALA A 4 -13.13 3.67 44.24
N ILE A 5 -13.11 5.00 44.46
CA ILE A 5 -13.23 6.00 43.39
C ILE A 5 -11.96 6.02 42.53
N GLU A 6 -10.78 5.91 43.16
CA GLU A 6 -9.49 5.82 42.47
C GLU A 6 -9.38 4.57 41.59
N THR A 7 -9.81 3.39 42.10
CA THR A 7 -9.82 2.17 41.29
C THR A 7 -10.80 2.24 40.12
N LEU A 8 -11.95 2.91 40.28
CA LEU A 8 -12.93 3.09 39.21
C LEU A 8 -12.39 4.00 38.10
N LEU A 9 -11.68 5.07 38.47
CA LEU A 9 -11.05 6.00 37.52
C LEU A 9 -9.95 5.29 36.70
N ILE A 10 -9.12 4.46 37.34
CA ILE A 10 -8.07 3.69 36.65
C ILE A 10 -8.69 2.68 35.69
N ALA A 11 -9.71 1.93 36.12
CA ALA A 11 -10.40 0.96 35.27
C ALA A 11 -11.04 1.65 34.04
N SER A 12 -11.64 2.83 34.23
CA SER A 12 -12.22 3.61 33.14
C SER A 12 -11.16 4.10 32.14
N ALA A 13 -9.97 4.49 32.61
CA ALA A 13 -8.88 4.93 31.73
C ALA A 13 -8.33 3.78 30.86
N VAL A 14 -8.23 2.57 31.41
CA VAL A 14 -7.78 1.37 30.67
C VAL A 14 -8.77 0.96 29.57
N LEU A 15 -10.08 1.13 29.81
CA LEU A 15 -11.12 0.84 28.82
C LEU A 15 -11.13 1.85 27.64
N ILE A 16 -10.78 3.10 27.90
CA ILE A 16 -10.69 4.14 26.84
C ILE A 16 -9.49 3.87 25.93
N LEU A 17 -8.36 3.43 26.47
CA LEU A 17 -7.16 3.13 25.69
C LEU A 17 -7.30 1.89 24.80
N SER A 18 -8.18 0.96 25.16
CA SER A 18 -8.43 -0.28 24.40
C SER A 18 -9.48 -0.14 23.28
N SER A 19 -10.17 1.01 23.20
CA SER A 19 -11.17 1.27 22.15
C SER A 19 -10.58 1.66 20.79
N PHE A 20 -9.28 1.97 20.71
CA PHE A 20 -8.60 2.30 19.46
C PHE A 20 -7.93 1.07 18.84
N SER A 21 -8.73 0.06 18.45
CA SER A 21 -8.27 -0.97 17.52
C SER A 21 -8.49 -0.46 16.09
N SER A 22 -7.46 0.09 15.46
CA SER A 22 -7.51 0.38 14.04
C SER A 22 -7.39 -0.95 13.30
N GLU A 23 -8.49 -1.46 12.73
CA GLU A 23 -8.42 -2.55 11.77
C GLU A 23 -7.49 -2.12 10.63
N LYS A 24 -6.26 -2.66 10.59
CA LYS A 24 -5.44 -2.60 9.40
C LYS A 24 -6.15 -3.43 8.34
N THR A 25 -6.93 -2.79 7.48
CA THR A 25 -7.57 -3.49 6.37
C THR A 25 -6.51 -3.91 5.36
N THR A 26 -5.89 -5.08 5.57
CA THR A 26 -4.86 -5.67 4.70
C THR A 26 -5.42 -6.23 3.39
N SER A 27 -6.71 -6.03 3.13
CA SER A 27 -7.40 -6.49 1.90
C SER A 27 -6.72 -6.06 0.58
N PHE A 28 -5.94 -4.98 0.60
CA PHE A 28 -5.20 -4.48 -0.56
C PHE A 28 -3.81 -5.13 -0.73
N ILE A 29 -3.34 -5.94 0.21
CA ILE A 29 -2.05 -6.64 0.10
C ILE A 29 -2.18 -7.76 -0.92
N GLY A 30 -1.14 -7.98 -1.73
CA GLY A 30 -1.12 -8.98 -2.80
C GLY A 30 -0.54 -8.44 -4.11
N THR A 31 -0.77 -9.21 -5.17
CA THR A 31 -0.19 -8.97 -6.50
C THR A 31 -1.15 -8.20 -7.38
N TYR A 32 -0.67 -7.11 -7.96
CA TYR A 32 -1.38 -6.30 -8.95
C TYR A 32 -0.64 -6.37 -10.27
N GLY A 33 -1.36 -6.45 -11.38
CA GLY A 33 -0.76 -6.38 -12.69
C GLY A 33 -1.71 -5.95 -13.79
N VAL A 34 -1.14 -5.86 -14.98
CA VAL A 34 -1.86 -5.87 -16.26
C VAL A 34 -2.35 -7.28 -16.59
N CYS A 35 -3.10 -7.43 -17.68
CA CYS A 35 -3.51 -8.75 -18.18
C CYS A 35 -2.27 -9.57 -18.60
N ASP A 36 -2.37 -10.90 -18.54
CA ASP A 36 -1.22 -11.79 -18.81
C ASP A 36 -0.72 -11.73 -20.27
N ASP A 37 -1.56 -11.26 -21.19
CA ASP A 37 -1.25 -11.04 -22.60
C ASP A 37 -0.61 -9.67 -22.89
N ASP A 38 -0.52 -8.79 -21.90
CA ASP A 38 0.07 -7.46 -22.06
C ASP A 38 1.61 -7.54 -22.08
N PRO A 39 2.27 -7.12 -23.18
CA PRO A 39 3.71 -7.24 -23.34
C PRO A 39 4.51 -6.39 -22.34
N SER A 40 3.89 -5.37 -21.71
CA SER A 40 4.54 -4.53 -20.70
C SER A 40 4.85 -5.27 -19.41
N GLN A 41 4.12 -6.36 -19.13
CA GLN A 41 4.25 -7.18 -17.92
C GLN A 41 4.35 -6.38 -16.62
N ILE A 42 3.68 -5.22 -16.54
CA ILE A 42 3.71 -4.35 -15.36
C ILE A 42 3.11 -5.09 -14.18
N GLN A 43 3.85 -5.16 -13.07
CA GLN A 43 3.40 -5.85 -11.86
C GLN A 43 3.90 -5.12 -10.60
N LEU A 44 3.02 -5.04 -9.60
CA LEU A 44 3.31 -4.54 -8.27
C LEU A 44 2.88 -5.58 -7.23
N ILE A 45 3.83 -6.09 -6.45
CA ILE A 45 3.58 -7.00 -5.34
C ILE A 45 3.69 -6.20 -4.05
N LEU A 46 2.65 -6.25 -3.21
CA LEU A 46 2.65 -5.69 -1.86
C LEU A 46 2.65 -6.82 -0.85
N ASN A 47 3.63 -6.82 0.04
CA ASN A 47 3.80 -7.83 1.08
C ASN A 47 3.28 -7.32 2.44
N GLU A 48 2.96 -8.24 3.35
CA GLU A 48 2.44 -7.92 4.70
C GLU A 48 3.45 -7.21 5.61
N ASP A 49 4.74 -7.39 5.35
CA ASP A 49 5.87 -6.81 6.09
C ASP A 49 6.20 -5.37 5.65
N ASN A 50 5.28 -4.69 4.96
CA ASN A 50 5.46 -3.35 4.42
C ASN A 50 6.56 -3.25 3.33
N THR A 51 6.91 -4.35 2.66
CA THR A 51 7.80 -4.34 1.50
C THR A 51 7.04 -4.50 0.17
N PHE A 52 7.65 -4.04 -0.93
CA PHE A 52 7.11 -4.22 -2.28
C PHE A 52 8.16 -4.65 -3.29
N THR A 53 7.68 -5.24 -4.39
CA THR A 53 8.44 -5.41 -5.64
C THR A 53 7.63 -4.80 -6.78
N TYR A 54 8.26 -3.99 -7.63
CA TYR A 54 7.64 -3.40 -8.81
C TYR A 54 8.47 -3.72 -10.05
N GLN A 55 7.81 -4.19 -11.10
CA GLN A 55 8.41 -4.39 -12.41
C GLN A 55 7.60 -3.69 -13.51
N ASP A 56 8.31 -3.20 -14.52
CA ASP A 56 7.75 -2.62 -15.74
C ASP A 56 8.70 -2.89 -16.91
N PHE A 57 8.25 -3.73 -17.86
CA PHE A 57 8.99 -4.12 -19.06
C PHE A 57 8.43 -3.46 -20.32
N SER A 58 7.63 -2.38 -20.19
CA SER A 58 7.10 -1.62 -21.32
C SER A 58 8.20 -1.10 -22.26
N ASN A 59 9.40 -0.86 -21.73
CA ASN A 59 10.57 -0.48 -22.51
C ASN A 59 11.69 -1.51 -22.30
N PRO A 60 11.97 -2.38 -23.30
CA PRO A 60 12.98 -3.43 -23.16
C PRO A 60 14.42 -2.89 -23.04
N HIS A 61 14.67 -1.65 -23.49
CA HIS A 61 15.98 -1.01 -23.35
C HIS A 61 16.18 -0.33 -21.98
N ALA A 62 15.11 -0.17 -21.21
CA ALA A 62 15.14 0.48 -19.91
C ALA A 62 14.08 -0.13 -18.97
N PRO A 63 14.19 -1.44 -18.66
CA PRO A 63 13.27 -2.11 -17.76
C PRO A 63 13.38 -1.52 -16.35
N VAL A 64 12.27 -1.56 -15.63
CA VAL A 64 12.23 -1.23 -14.20
C VAL A 64 12.04 -2.53 -13.44
N ASP A 65 12.91 -2.77 -12.45
CA ASP A 65 12.75 -3.79 -11.43
C ASP A 65 13.29 -3.20 -10.12
N VAL A 66 12.39 -2.90 -9.20
CA VAL A 66 12.71 -2.16 -7.98
C VAL A 66 12.00 -2.76 -6.78
N LYS A 67 12.66 -2.68 -5.64
CA LYS A 67 12.17 -3.14 -4.35
C LYS A 67 12.34 -2.02 -3.32
N GLY A 68 11.52 -2.07 -2.28
CA GLY A 68 11.57 -1.09 -1.20
C GLY A 68 10.42 -1.28 -0.23
N ASN A 69 10.04 -0.21 0.42
CA ASN A 69 8.97 -0.20 1.40
C ASN A 69 7.72 0.50 0.87
N TRP A 70 6.57 0.20 1.46
CA TRP A 70 5.35 0.91 1.14
C TRP A 70 4.64 1.41 2.39
N GLU A 71 3.97 2.55 2.21
CA GLU A 71 3.13 3.17 3.23
C GLU A 71 1.80 3.64 2.63
N ILE A 72 0.76 3.72 3.46
CA ILE A 72 -0.51 4.35 3.08
C ILE A 72 -0.57 5.74 3.68
N LYS A 73 -0.64 6.78 2.84
CA LYS A 73 -0.88 8.17 3.23
C LYS A 73 -2.05 8.74 2.44
N ASN A 74 -3.04 9.32 3.14
CA ASN A 74 -4.20 9.98 2.52
C ASN A 74 -4.88 9.12 1.44
N SER A 75 -5.13 7.84 1.74
CA SER A 75 -5.71 6.84 0.82
C SER A 75 -4.88 6.55 -0.45
N HIS A 76 -3.61 6.93 -0.46
CA HIS A 76 -2.65 6.58 -1.50
C HIS A 76 -1.62 5.61 -0.94
N LEU A 77 -1.29 4.62 -1.74
CA LEU A 77 -0.13 3.76 -1.58
C LEU A 77 1.09 4.50 -2.13
N LEU A 78 2.10 4.69 -1.28
CA LEU A 78 3.37 5.29 -1.63
C LEU A 78 4.46 4.21 -1.53
N LEU A 79 5.29 4.15 -2.56
CA LEU A 79 6.44 3.27 -2.65
C LEU A 79 7.69 4.10 -2.27
N THR A 80 8.27 3.81 -1.12
CA THR A 80 9.40 4.52 -0.49
C THR A 80 10.63 3.64 -0.44
N ASP A 81 11.75 4.21 0.00
CA ASP A 81 13.00 3.49 0.31
C ASP A 81 13.47 2.56 -0.81
N HIS A 82 13.28 3.02 -2.04
CA HIS A 82 13.67 2.33 -3.25
C HIS A 82 14.93 2.95 -3.82
N ASN A 83 15.88 2.11 -4.25
CA ASN A 83 17.05 2.56 -4.99
C ASN A 83 16.81 2.41 -6.49
N ALA A 84 15.92 3.24 -7.02
CA ALA A 84 15.61 3.23 -8.44
C ALA A 84 16.54 4.20 -9.18
N LEU A 85 17.33 3.67 -10.12
CA LEU A 85 18.14 4.49 -11.03
C LEU A 85 17.28 5.36 -11.97
N ARG A 86 15.99 5.02 -12.12
CA ARG A 86 15.05 5.67 -13.03
C ARG A 86 13.74 5.98 -12.32
N SER A 87 13.10 7.08 -12.72
CA SER A 87 11.74 7.42 -12.28
C SER A 87 10.73 6.36 -12.72
N PHE A 88 9.84 5.98 -11.80
CA PHE A 88 8.72 5.06 -12.03
C PHE A 88 7.51 5.52 -11.21
N HIS A 89 6.39 4.82 -11.36
CA HIS A 89 5.17 5.10 -10.62
C HIS A 89 5.29 4.73 -9.13
N SER A 90 5.69 5.69 -8.30
CA SER A 90 5.83 5.50 -6.85
C SER A 90 4.55 5.81 -6.06
N LYS A 91 3.55 6.45 -6.68
CA LYS A 91 2.28 6.82 -6.04
C LYS A 91 1.11 6.18 -6.76
N TRP A 92 0.31 5.44 -5.98
CA TRP A 92 -0.87 4.72 -6.46
C TRP A 92 -2.09 5.05 -5.59
N LYS A 93 -3.23 5.28 -6.21
CA LYS A 93 -4.51 5.42 -5.52
C LYS A 93 -5.17 4.05 -5.40
N LEU A 94 -5.46 3.62 -4.17
CA LEU A 94 -6.28 2.43 -3.93
C LEU A 94 -7.72 2.70 -4.35
N SER A 95 -8.34 1.77 -5.06
CA SER A 95 -9.73 1.88 -5.51
C SER A 95 -10.45 0.53 -5.42
N LYS A 96 -11.79 0.56 -5.48
CA LYS A 96 -12.66 -0.64 -5.42
C LYS A 96 -12.31 -1.56 -4.24
N LYS A 97 -12.12 -1.01 -3.04
CA LYS A 97 -11.74 -1.75 -1.80
C LYS A 97 -10.47 -2.60 -1.96
N GLY A 98 -9.42 -2.06 -2.58
CA GLY A 98 -8.14 -2.77 -2.74
C GLY A 98 -8.12 -3.82 -3.86
N LYS A 99 -9.12 -3.83 -4.76
CA LYS A 99 -9.09 -4.69 -5.95
C LYS A 99 -8.36 -4.08 -7.15
N MET A 100 -8.09 -2.78 -7.09
CA MET A 100 -7.53 -2.02 -8.20
C MET A 100 -6.73 -0.83 -7.70
N ILE A 101 -5.58 -0.60 -8.32
CA ILE A 101 -4.73 0.54 -8.04
C ILE A 101 -4.52 1.36 -9.30
N LYS A 102 -4.43 2.68 -9.14
CA LYS A 102 -4.31 3.63 -10.26
C LYS A 102 -3.16 4.60 -10.05
N SER A 103 -2.39 4.84 -11.10
CA SER A 103 -1.37 5.90 -11.13
C SER A 103 -1.57 6.78 -12.36
N ARG A 104 -0.93 7.94 -12.36
CA ARG A 104 -0.95 8.91 -13.46
C ARG A 104 0.47 9.43 -13.69
N ASN A 105 0.88 9.50 -14.95
CA ASN A 105 2.11 10.18 -15.36
C ASN A 105 1.76 11.12 -16.53
N GLY A 106 1.79 12.43 -16.29
CA GLY A 106 1.36 13.42 -17.28
C GLY A 106 -0.10 13.21 -17.71
N MET A 107 -0.33 12.87 -18.98
CA MET A 107 -1.65 12.55 -19.53
C MET A 107 -1.96 11.05 -19.55
N ALA A 108 -1.00 10.19 -19.22
CA ALA A 108 -1.18 8.75 -19.20
C ALA A 108 -1.74 8.27 -17.86
N PHE A 109 -2.68 7.34 -17.92
CA PHE A 109 -3.32 6.71 -16.77
C PHE A 109 -2.99 5.23 -16.74
N TYR A 110 -2.53 4.75 -15.59
CA TYR A 110 -2.13 3.37 -15.37
C TYR A 110 -3.10 2.76 -14.38
N THR A 111 -3.59 1.56 -14.67
CA THR A 111 -4.50 0.82 -13.81
C THR A 111 -4.01 -0.61 -13.70
N LEU A 112 -3.65 -1.04 -12.49
CA LEU A 112 -3.32 -2.42 -12.20
C LEU A 112 -4.48 -3.05 -11.43
N ARG A 113 -4.81 -4.29 -11.78
CA ARG A 113 -5.86 -5.06 -11.12
C ARG A 113 -5.21 -6.11 -10.24
N LYS A 114 -5.81 -6.37 -9.09
CA LYS A 114 -5.38 -7.48 -8.24
C LYS A 114 -5.58 -8.79 -9.01
N LYS A 115 -4.55 -9.63 -9.06
CA LYS A 115 -4.65 -10.98 -9.62
C LYS A 115 -5.44 -11.89 -8.67
#